data_AF-A0A5J6SM10-F1
#
_entry.id   AF-A0A5J6SM10-F1
#
_cell.length_a   1.000
_cell.length_b   1.000
_cell.length_c   1.000
_cell.angle_alpha   90.00
_cell.angle_beta   90.00
_cell.angle_gamma   90.00
#
_symmetry.space_group_name_H-M   'P 1'
#
loop_
_entity.id
_entity.type
_entity.pdbx_description
1 polymer ?
#
loop_
_entity_poly.entity_id
_entity_poly.type
_entity_poly.pdbx_seq_one_letter_code
_entity_poly.pdbx_strand_id
1 'polypeptide(L)'
;MKEIHIGEESYSYSLVNKQFNVVHEDDAIAVFKEHKNQEEKIFIAYFEKGDNQWEWKQTKGSTWNPPVKWSSMKNEPYIYSGSINDNSIAEVYAGDERATIINVEDEKRFWFSISPIKDVKVKMVKTGGNEEIIEEINYEELDSK
;
A
#
# COMPACT_ATOMS: atom_id res chain seq x y z
N MET A 1 -27.54 -34.83 -1.91
CA MET A 1 -26.30 -34.73 -1.10
C MET A 1 -25.79 -33.31 -1.25
N LYS A 2 -25.57 -32.58 -0.15
CA LYS A 2 -24.88 -31.29 -0.19
C LYS A 2 -23.39 -31.61 -0.11
N GLU A 3 -22.65 -31.41 -1.20
CA GLU A 3 -21.19 -31.39 -1.14
C GLU A 3 -20.80 -30.17 -0.32
N ILE A 4 -20.29 -30.42 0.88
CA ILE A 4 -19.68 -29.40 1.72
C ILE A 4 -18.21 -29.36 1.26
N HIS A 5 -17.83 -28.35 0.50
CA HIS A 5 -16.41 -28.06 0.24
C HIS A 5 -15.77 -27.57 1.54
N ILE A 6 -15.34 -28.50 2.37
CA ILE A 6 -14.44 -28.23 3.49
C ILE A 6 -13.05 -28.02 2.89
N GLY A 7 -12.65 -26.77 2.67
CA GLY A 7 -11.26 -26.44 2.32
C GLY A 7 -11.03 -25.43 1.19
N GLU A 8 -12.07 -24.88 0.56
CA GLU A 8 -11.87 -23.75 -0.37
C GLU A 8 -11.62 -22.47 0.44
N GLU A 9 -10.38 -21.98 0.43
CA GLU A 9 -10.07 -20.65 0.94
C GLU A 9 -10.86 -19.62 0.12
N SER A 10 -11.85 -18.97 0.74
CA SER A 10 -12.62 -17.92 0.09
C SER A 10 -11.81 -16.62 0.07
N TYR A 11 -11.18 -16.31 -1.05
CA TYR A 11 -10.61 -15.00 -1.30
C TYR A 11 -11.69 -14.08 -1.86
N SER A 12 -11.70 -12.84 -1.39
CA SER A 12 -12.42 -11.78 -2.09
C SER A 12 -11.55 -10.54 -2.22
N TYR A 13 -11.68 -9.87 -3.36
CA TYR A 13 -10.92 -8.67 -3.71
C TYR A 13 -11.89 -7.52 -3.94
N SER A 14 -11.54 -6.34 -3.43
CA SER A 14 -12.29 -5.11 -3.69
C SER A 14 -11.35 -3.98 -4.08
N LEU A 15 -11.64 -3.32 -5.20
CA LEU A 15 -10.87 -2.17 -5.66
C LEU A 15 -11.19 -0.95 -4.76
N VAL A 16 -10.15 -0.32 -4.22
CA VAL A 16 -10.25 0.89 -3.40
C VAL A 16 -9.95 2.12 -4.23
N ASN A 17 -8.86 2.10 -5.01
CA ASN A 17 -8.43 3.23 -5.83
C ASN A 17 -7.73 2.72 -7.10
N LYS A 18 -7.80 3.50 -8.18
CA LYS A 18 -6.97 3.32 -9.36
C LYS A 18 -6.54 4.67 -9.92
N GLN A 19 -5.31 4.74 -10.40
CA GLN A 19 -4.74 5.89 -11.09
C GLN A 19 -4.03 5.41 -12.35
N PHE A 20 -4.09 6.22 -13.42
CA PHE A 20 -3.42 5.98 -14.69
C PHE A 20 -2.43 7.11 -14.95
N ASN A 21 -1.38 6.81 -15.72
CA ASN A 21 -0.35 7.78 -16.10
C ASN A 21 0.28 8.48 -14.88
N VAL A 22 0.67 7.68 -13.88
CA VAL A 22 1.16 8.11 -12.58
C VAL A 22 2.64 8.47 -12.63
N VAL A 23 3.47 7.73 -13.35
CA VAL A 23 4.92 7.98 -13.53
C VAL A 23 5.22 8.34 -14.98
N HIS A 24 4.68 7.59 -15.93
CA HIS A 24 4.77 7.86 -17.35
C HIS A 24 3.46 7.51 -18.06
N GLU A 25 3.37 7.83 -19.34
CA GLU A 25 2.23 7.41 -20.16
C GLU A 25 2.10 5.88 -20.14
N ASP A 26 0.85 5.39 -20.16
CA ASP A 26 0.51 3.97 -20.25
C ASP A 26 0.93 3.12 -19.02
N ASP A 27 1.07 3.75 -17.84
CA ASP A 27 1.17 3.04 -16.56
C ASP A 27 -0.12 3.17 -15.71
N ALA A 28 -0.19 2.38 -14.63
CA ALA A 28 -1.26 2.48 -13.66
C ALA A 28 -0.85 1.98 -12.28
N ILE A 29 -1.55 2.52 -11.27
CA ILE A 29 -1.56 1.98 -9.92
C ILE A 29 -2.98 1.53 -9.57
N ALA A 30 -3.10 0.39 -8.91
CA ALA A 30 -4.35 -0.05 -8.28
C ALA A 30 -4.12 -0.34 -6.80
N VAL A 31 -5.00 0.21 -5.96
CA VAL A 31 -5.07 -0.11 -4.53
C VAL A 31 -6.32 -0.95 -4.30
N PHE A 32 -6.18 -2.10 -3.66
CA PHE A 32 -7.26 -3.05 -3.46
C PHE A 32 -7.14 -3.78 -2.12
N LYS A 33 -8.28 -4.18 -1.56
CA LYS A 33 -8.33 -5.02 -0.36
C LYS A 33 -8.41 -6.48 -0.77
N GLU A 34 -7.72 -7.32 -0.02
CA GLU A 34 -7.89 -8.77 -0.02
C GLU A 34 -8.50 -9.17 1.32
N HIS A 35 -9.54 -9.98 1.28
CA HIS A 35 -10.07 -10.65 2.45
C HIS A 35 -9.81 -12.15 2.35
N LYS A 36 -9.13 -12.70 3.35
CA LYS A 36 -8.85 -14.14 3.47
C LYS A 36 -9.09 -14.55 4.92
N ASN A 37 -9.96 -15.55 5.16
CA ASN A 37 -10.16 -16.16 6.48
C ASN A 37 -10.34 -15.15 7.63
N GLN A 38 -11.19 -14.12 7.42
CA GLN A 38 -11.45 -13.00 8.35
C GLN A 38 -10.31 -11.97 8.51
N GLU A 39 -9.16 -12.18 7.90
CA GLU A 39 -8.11 -11.18 7.80
C GLU A 39 -8.35 -10.29 6.57
N GLU A 40 -8.18 -8.98 6.76
CA GLU A 40 -8.17 -8.00 5.69
C GLU A 40 -6.75 -7.44 5.54
N LYS A 41 -6.26 -7.44 4.31
CA LYS A 41 -5.00 -6.80 3.90
C LYS A 41 -5.29 -5.80 2.79
N ILE A 42 -4.47 -4.77 2.71
CA ILE A 42 -4.54 -3.82 1.59
C ILE A 42 -3.27 -3.91 0.78
N PHE A 43 -3.44 -3.85 -0.53
CA PHE A 43 -2.37 -3.98 -1.50
C PHE A 43 -2.35 -2.76 -2.42
N ILE A 44 -1.15 -2.40 -2.84
CA ILE A 44 -0.89 -1.50 -3.96
C ILE A 44 -0.13 -2.27 -5.03
N ALA A 45 -0.60 -2.19 -6.26
CA ALA A 45 0.02 -2.83 -7.42
C ALA A 45 0.31 -1.79 -8.50
N TYR A 46 1.44 -1.98 -9.17
CA TYR A 46 1.90 -1.16 -10.28
C TYR A 46 1.88 -1.96 -11.57
N PHE A 47 1.35 -1.33 -12.61
CA PHE A 47 1.15 -1.91 -13.93
C PHE A 47 1.75 -1.01 -14.98
N GLU A 48 2.30 -1.62 -16.02
CA GLU A 48 2.71 -0.93 -17.24
C GLU A 48 2.02 -1.60 -18.41
N LYS A 49 1.67 -0.82 -19.42
CA LYS A 49 1.06 -1.35 -20.63
C LYS A 49 2.11 -1.44 -21.73
N GLY A 50 2.39 -2.67 -22.16
CA GLY A 50 3.24 -2.99 -23.31
C GLY A 50 2.43 -3.76 -24.35
N ASP A 51 2.67 -3.53 -25.64
CA ASP A 51 2.02 -4.28 -26.74
C ASP A 51 0.48 -4.39 -26.61
N ASN A 52 -0.17 -3.30 -26.19
CA ASN A 52 -1.61 -3.20 -25.90
C ASN A 52 -2.14 -4.08 -24.76
N GLN A 53 -1.27 -4.62 -23.90
CA GLN A 53 -1.65 -5.43 -22.75
C GLN A 53 -1.08 -4.85 -21.46
N TRP A 54 -1.86 -4.94 -20.38
CA TRP A 54 -1.41 -4.54 -19.04
C TRP A 54 -0.58 -5.65 -18.43
N GLU A 55 0.64 -5.32 -18.02
CA GLU A 55 1.54 -6.19 -17.30
C GLU A 55 1.60 -5.81 -15.84
N TRP A 56 1.46 -6.82 -14.98
CA TRP A 56 1.64 -6.65 -13.55
C TRP A 56 3.14 -6.63 -13.23
N LYS A 57 3.66 -5.47 -12.81
CA LYS A 57 5.10 -5.32 -12.54
C LYS A 57 5.46 -5.59 -11.09
N GLN A 58 4.73 -4.99 -10.16
CA GLN A 58 5.09 -5.01 -8.74
C GLN A 58 3.86 -4.93 -7.84
N THR A 59 3.94 -5.51 -6.65
CA THR A 59 2.91 -5.40 -5.60
C THR A 59 3.57 -5.23 -4.25
N LYS A 60 2.91 -4.45 -3.38
CA LYS A 60 3.22 -4.44 -1.96
C LYS A 60 1.94 -4.49 -1.13
N GLY A 61 1.98 -5.29 -0.06
CA GLY A 61 0.87 -5.45 0.88
C GLY A 61 1.17 -4.80 2.22
N SER A 62 0.13 -4.29 2.87
CA SER A 62 0.18 -3.72 4.21
C SER A 62 -0.96 -4.29 5.06
N THR A 63 -0.71 -4.42 6.36
CA THR A 63 -1.71 -4.78 7.37
C THR A 63 -2.11 -3.54 8.13
N TRP A 64 -3.30 -3.54 8.73
CA TRP A 64 -3.84 -2.42 9.49
C TRP A 64 -3.29 -2.33 10.94
N ASN A 65 -2.30 -3.14 11.31
CA ASN A 65 -1.87 -3.23 12.71
C ASN A 65 -0.89 -2.12 13.09
N PRO A 66 -1.09 -1.43 14.24
CA PRO A 66 -0.14 -0.45 14.73
C PRO A 66 1.18 -1.11 15.20
N PRO A 67 2.30 -0.35 15.28
CA PRO A 67 2.43 1.06 14.89
C PRO A 67 2.30 1.25 13.38
N VAL A 68 2.02 2.49 12.95
CA VAL A 68 2.06 2.83 11.53
C VAL A 68 3.46 2.52 11.02
N LYS A 69 3.55 1.67 10.00
CA LYS A 69 4.81 1.29 9.34
C LYS A 69 4.64 1.44 7.84
N TRP A 70 5.77 1.49 7.15
CA TRP A 70 5.79 1.66 5.70
C TRP A 70 6.66 0.62 5.04
N SER A 71 6.46 0.43 3.74
CA SER A 71 7.36 -0.38 2.93
C SER A 71 7.41 0.13 1.51
N SER A 72 8.43 -0.28 0.77
CA SER A 72 8.65 0.11 -0.62
C SER A 72 8.56 -1.07 -1.59
N MET A 73 8.22 -0.76 -2.84
CA MET A 73 8.49 -1.64 -3.99
C MET A 73 10.00 -1.68 -4.27
N LYS A 74 10.49 -2.83 -4.74
CA LYS A 74 11.95 -3.08 -4.84
C LYS A 74 12.59 -2.41 -6.06
N ASN A 75 11.85 -2.27 -7.15
CA ASN A 75 12.32 -1.71 -8.41
C ASN A 75 11.64 -0.39 -8.70
N GLU A 76 12.22 0.39 -9.61
CA GLU A 76 11.57 1.60 -10.12
C GLU A 76 10.23 1.25 -10.81
N PRO A 77 9.21 2.13 -10.69
CA PRO A 77 9.21 3.30 -9.82
C PRO A 77 9.14 2.92 -8.33
N TYR A 78 9.89 3.63 -7.48
CA TYR A 78 9.91 3.35 -6.05
C TYR A 78 8.62 3.85 -5.39
N ILE A 79 7.67 2.94 -5.25
CA ILE A 79 6.38 3.21 -4.62
C ILE A 79 6.47 2.86 -3.13
N TYR A 80 6.40 3.89 -2.30
CA TYR A 80 6.33 3.81 -0.85
C TYR A 80 4.87 3.77 -0.43
N SER A 81 4.52 2.94 0.54
CA SER A 81 3.14 2.84 1.00
C SER A 81 3.02 2.32 2.42
N GLY A 82 1.87 2.59 3.03
CA GLY A 82 1.53 2.10 4.35
C GLY A 82 0.07 2.33 4.73
N SER A 83 -0.35 1.62 5.76
CA SER A 83 -1.66 1.79 6.40
C SER A 83 -1.59 2.87 7.49
N ILE A 84 -2.70 3.57 7.69
CA ILE A 84 -2.90 4.57 8.75
C ILE A 84 -4.20 4.23 9.45
N ASN A 85 -4.12 4.00 10.77
CA ASN A 85 -5.27 3.83 11.66
C ASN A 85 -5.29 4.90 12.77
N ASP A 86 -4.52 5.98 12.62
CA ASP A 86 -4.49 7.11 13.54
C ASP A 86 -4.99 8.35 12.81
N ASN A 87 -6.20 8.81 13.17
CA ASN A 87 -6.86 9.97 12.57
C ASN A 87 -6.14 11.30 12.83
N SER A 88 -5.18 11.35 13.76
CA SER A 88 -4.38 12.54 14.00
C SER A 88 -3.38 12.81 12.88
N ILE A 89 -2.99 11.80 12.08
CA ILE A 89 -2.06 11.95 10.95
C ILE A 89 -2.77 12.72 9.83
N ALA A 90 -2.25 13.89 9.50
CA ALA A 90 -2.76 14.74 8.44
C ALA A 90 -2.02 14.52 7.12
N GLU A 91 -0.70 14.33 7.17
CA GLU A 91 0.15 14.22 5.98
C GLU A 91 1.22 13.14 6.16
N VAL A 92 1.67 12.58 5.04
CA VAL A 92 2.81 11.67 4.97
C VAL A 92 3.72 12.14 3.84
N TYR A 93 5.02 12.04 4.03
CA TYR A 93 6.03 12.33 3.03
C TYR A 93 7.02 11.18 2.93
N ALA A 94 7.42 10.85 1.71
CA ALA A 94 8.54 9.94 1.42
C ALA A 94 9.66 10.78 0.79
N GLY A 95 10.69 11.11 1.56
CA GLY A 95 11.64 12.16 1.19
C GLY A 95 10.94 13.51 1.13
N ASP A 96 11.03 14.17 -0.02
CA ASP A 96 10.36 15.46 -0.28
C ASP A 96 8.96 15.27 -0.93
N GLU A 97 8.60 14.03 -1.29
CA GLU A 97 7.36 13.74 -2.02
C GLU A 97 6.19 13.56 -1.07
N ARG A 98 5.19 14.44 -1.19
CA ARG A 98 3.94 14.33 -0.44
C ARG A 98 3.13 13.13 -0.91
N ALA A 99 2.77 12.26 0.04
CA ALA A 99 1.96 11.10 -0.24
C ALA A 99 0.50 11.45 -0.57
N THR A 100 -0.10 10.62 -1.43
CA THR A 100 -1.55 10.53 -1.57
C THR A 100 -2.10 9.70 -0.41
N ILE A 101 -3.10 10.23 0.30
CA ILE A 101 -3.85 9.51 1.34
C ILE A 101 -5.24 9.18 0.81
N ILE A 102 -5.63 7.91 0.89
CA ILE A 102 -6.90 7.36 0.44
C ILE A 102 -7.69 6.94 1.67
N ASN A 103 -8.93 7.44 1.80
CA ASN A 103 -9.87 6.93 2.79
C ASN A 103 -10.42 5.59 2.31
N VAL A 104 -10.29 4.55 3.12
CA VAL A 104 -10.71 3.20 2.74
C VAL A 104 -12.09 2.89 3.33
N GLU A 105 -12.17 2.76 4.65
CA GLU A 105 -13.41 2.57 5.41
C GLU A 105 -13.16 2.91 6.89
N ASP A 106 -14.19 3.35 7.60
CA ASP A 106 -14.09 3.76 9.01
C ASP A 106 -12.90 4.73 9.25
N GLU A 107 -11.98 4.35 10.15
CA GLU A 107 -10.75 5.10 10.44
C GLU A 107 -9.53 4.61 9.65
N LYS A 108 -9.71 3.61 8.76
CA LYS A 108 -8.63 3.05 7.95
C LYS A 108 -8.36 3.94 6.75
N ARG A 109 -7.12 4.40 6.66
CA ARG A 109 -6.61 5.19 5.55
C ARG A 109 -5.35 4.53 5.00
N PHE A 110 -5.16 4.59 3.70
CA PHE A 110 -3.97 4.04 3.04
C PHE A 110 -3.24 5.16 2.34
N TRP A 111 -1.92 5.19 2.47
CA TRP A 111 -1.13 6.19 1.76
C TRP A 111 -0.14 5.54 0.83
N PHE A 112 0.18 6.27 -0.24
CA PHE A 112 1.30 5.93 -1.09
C PHE A 112 1.98 7.19 -1.63
N SER A 113 3.27 7.09 -1.92
CA SER A 113 4.06 8.12 -2.57
C SER A 113 5.01 7.46 -3.57
N ILE A 114 5.30 8.15 -4.66
CA ILE A 114 6.26 7.69 -5.67
C ILE A 114 7.46 8.60 -5.58
N SER A 115 8.65 8.00 -5.44
CA SER A 115 9.90 8.75 -5.38
C SER A 115 10.83 8.30 -6.52
N PRO A 116 11.55 9.23 -7.16
CA PRO A 116 12.62 8.89 -8.10
C PRO A 116 13.89 8.41 -7.39
N ILE A 117 13.96 8.54 -6.07
CA ILE A 117 15.12 8.18 -5.24
C ILE A 117 14.74 7.01 -4.35
N LYS A 118 15.63 6.01 -4.29
CA LYS A 118 15.53 4.88 -3.37
C LYS A 118 15.90 5.28 -1.93
N ASP A 119 15.47 4.49 -0.95
CA ASP A 119 15.92 4.57 0.44
C ASP A 119 15.68 5.96 1.10
N VAL A 120 14.54 6.58 0.80
CA VAL A 120 14.14 7.86 1.41
C VAL A 120 13.62 7.67 2.84
N LYS A 121 13.73 8.73 3.65
CA LYS A 121 13.10 8.77 4.98
C LYS A 121 11.61 9.05 4.83
N VAL A 122 10.80 8.30 5.55
CA VAL A 122 9.35 8.55 5.63
C VAL A 122 9.04 9.33 6.91
N LYS A 123 8.30 10.43 6.76
CA LYS A 123 7.81 11.25 7.87
C LYS A 123 6.29 11.39 7.82
N MET A 124 5.67 11.51 8.98
CA MET A 124 4.25 11.86 9.11
C MET A 124 4.09 13.15 9.89
N VAL A 125 3.09 13.94 9.49
CA VAL A 125 2.73 15.20 10.13
C VAL A 125 1.36 15.03 10.76
N LYS A 126 1.27 15.25 12.07
CA LYS A 126 -0.01 15.25 12.80
C LYS A 126 -0.75 16.56 12.56
N THR A 127 -2.06 16.57 12.83
CA THR A 127 -2.95 17.74 12.65
C THR A 127 -2.48 18.98 13.44
N GLY A 128 -1.75 18.78 14.55
CA GLY A 128 -1.11 19.86 15.32
C GLY A 128 0.26 20.32 14.81
N GLY A 129 0.72 19.81 13.66
CA GLY A 129 2.02 20.14 13.05
C GLY A 129 3.22 19.35 13.59
N ASN A 130 3.03 18.42 14.54
CA ASN A 130 4.12 17.57 15.02
C ASN A 130 4.56 16.59 13.93
N GLU A 131 5.88 16.50 13.68
CA GLU A 131 6.46 15.58 12.72
C GLU A 131 7.10 14.37 13.41
N GLU A 132 6.88 13.17 12.87
CA GLU A 132 7.45 11.92 13.36
C GLU A 132 8.05 11.13 12.19
N ILE A 133 9.30 10.65 12.35
CA ILE A 133 9.93 9.71 11.40
C ILE A 133 9.42 8.32 11.71
N ILE A 134 9.06 7.57 10.68
CA ILE A 134 8.50 6.23 10.81
C ILE A 134 9.46 5.18 10.27
N GLU A 135 9.52 4.04 10.96
CA GLU A 135 10.35 2.91 10.60
C GLU A 135 9.75 2.08 9.45
N GLU A 136 10.62 1.56 8.59
CA GLU A 136 10.25 0.61 7.54
C GLU A 136 9.86 -0.75 8.15
N ILE A 137 8.96 -1.46 7.48
CA ILE A 137 8.73 -2.89 7.73
C ILE A 137 9.96 -3.66 7.24
N ASN A 138 10.77 -4.16 8.18
CA ASN A 138 11.79 -5.15 7.86
C ASN A 138 11.14 -6.53 7.67
N TYR A 139 10.99 -6.96 6.42
CA TYR A 139 10.43 -8.28 6.10
C TYR A 139 11.42 -9.43 6.36
N GLU A 140 12.73 -9.17 6.44
CA GLU A 140 13.73 -10.21 6.77
C GLU A 140 13.64 -10.67 8.24
N GLU A 141 13.18 -9.78 9.14
CA GLU A 141 12.94 -10.11 10.55
C GLU A 141 11.61 -10.86 10.78
N LEU A 142 10.66 -10.80 9.85
CA LEU A 142 9.35 -11.44 9.97
C LEU A 142 9.36 -12.92 9.59
N ASP A 143 10.20 -13.34 8.65
CA ASP A 143 10.37 -14.75 8.24
C ASP A 143 11.31 -15.55 9.19
N SER A 144 11.88 -14.89 10.20
CA SER A 144 12.81 -15.48 11.17
C SER A 144 12.14 -15.92 12.49
N LYS A 145 10.80 -16.00 12.55
CA LYS A 145 10.02 -16.39 13.74
C LYS A 145 9.15 -17.62 13.53
#